data_AF-A0A448F5W7-F1
#
_entry.id   AF-A0A448F5W7-F1
#
_cell.length_a   1.000
_cell.length_b   1.000
_cell.length_c   1.000
_cell.angle_alpha   90.00
_cell.angle_beta   90.00
_cell.angle_gamma   90.00
#
_symmetry.space_group_name_H-M   'P 1'
#
loop_
_entity.id
_entity.type
_entity.pdbx_description
1 polymer ?
#
loop_
_entity_poly.entity_id
_entity_poly.type
_entity_poly.pdbx_seq_one_letter_code
_entity_poly.pdbx_strand_id
1 'polypeptide(L)' 'MKLCRCPVCHSDIHLDVLLEDDAGREMLGIITNLRGDNARALVSYISLFRPGKAHYLTQEH' A
#
# COMPACT_ATOMS: atom_id res chain seq x y z
N MET A 1 6.66 -7.87 -11.84
CA MET A 1 5.80 -6.70 -11.54
C MET A 1 6.66 -5.65 -10.86
N LYS A 2 6.55 -4.38 -11.26
CA LYS A 2 7.10 -3.29 -10.43
C LYS A 2 6.14 -3.14 -9.24
N LEU A 3 6.63 -3.32 -8.02
CA LEU A 3 5.89 -2.96 -6.81
C LEU A 3 5.43 -1.50 -6.93
N CYS A 4 4.26 -1.16 -6.40
CA CYS A 4 3.65 0.16 -6.49
C CYS A 4 3.20 0.61 -7.89
N ARG A 5 3.05 -0.30 -8.86
CA ARG A 5 2.46 0.03 -10.18
C ARG A 5 1.30 -0.90 -10.52
N CYS A 6 0.15 -0.32 -10.86
CA CYS A 6 -1.04 -1.08 -11.24
C CYS A 6 -0.76 -1.87 -12.53
N PRO A 7 -0.95 -3.19 -12.58
CA PRO A 7 -0.75 -3.97 -13.79
C PRO A 7 -1.82 -3.74 -14.85
N VAL A 8 -2.94 -3.09 -14.49
CA VAL A 8 -4.07 -2.83 -15.40
C VAL A 8 -3.95 -1.45 -16.04
N CYS A 9 -3.86 -0.38 -15.23
CA CYS A 9 -3.83 1.00 -15.72
C CYS A 9 -2.42 1.61 -15.72
N HIS A 10 -1.41 0.90 -15.22
CA HIS A 10 -0.02 1.36 -15.17
C HIS A 10 0.22 2.62 -14.32
N SER A 11 -0.77 3.10 -13.56
CA SER A 11 -0.62 4.17 -12.57
C SER A 11 0.23 3.72 -11.38
N ASP A 12 0.95 4.67 -10.79
CA ASP A 12 1.63 4.46 -9.52
C ASP A 12 0.60 4.38 -8.37
N ILE A 13 0.74 3.37 -7.52
CA ILE A 13 -0.12 3.11 -6.37
C ILE A 13 0.66 3.47 -5.12
N HIS A 14 0.27 4.56 -4.47
CA HIS A 14 0.79 4.99 -3.18
C HIS A 14 -0.19 4.62 -2.07
N LEU A 15 0.33 4.06 -0.97
CA LEU A 15 -0.49 3.68 0.19
C LEU A 15 -1.27 4.88 0.76
N ASP A 16 -0.70 6.08 0.76
CA ASP A 16 -1.38 7.29 1.22
C ASP A 16 -2.65 7.59 0.39
N VAL A 17 -2.57 7.48 -0.94
CA VAL A 17 -3.73 7.71 -1.83
C VAL A 17 -4.83 6.66 -1.59
N LEU A 18 -4.45 5.43 -1.25
CA LEU A 18 -5.42 4.38 -0.88
C LEU A 18 -6.06 4.63 0.50
N LEU A 19 -5.36 5.30 1.42
CA LEU A 19 -5.89 5.66 2.74
C LEU A 19 -6.80 6.90 2.70
N GLU A 20 -6.62 7.75 1.69
CA GLU A 20 -7.48 8.89 1.39
C GLU A 20 -8.84 8.47 0.80
N ASP A 21 -8.88 7.33 0.11
CA ASP A 21 -10.12 6.72 -0.38
C ASP A 21 -10.91 6.04 0.74
N ASP A 22 -12.23 6.30 0.80
CA ASP A 22 -13.12 5.75 1.83
C ASP A 22 -13.17 4.21 1.78
N ALA A 23 -13.20 3.61 0.59
CA ALA A 23 -13.23 2.16 0.45
C ALA A 23 -11.90 1.52 0.85
N GLY A 24 -10.78 2.16 0.51
CA GLY A 24 -9.45 1.73 0.96
C GLY A 24 -9.29 1.79 2.48
N ARG A 25 -9.78 2.85 3.12
CA ARG A 25 -9.80 2.98 4.58
C ARG A 25 -10.67 1.92 5.25
N GLU A 26 -11.89 1.71 4.76
CA GLU A 26 -12.81 0.70 5.30
C GLU A 26 -12.20 -0.70 5.19
N MET A 27 -11.64 -1.04 4.01
CA MET A 27 -11.00 -2.33 3.78
C MET A 27 -9.82 -2.56 4.74
N LEU A 28 -9.00 -1.55 4.98
CA LEU A 28 -7.91 -1.64 5.95
C LEU A 28 -8.43 -1.84 7.38
N GLY A 29 -9.51 -1.18 7.76
CA GLY A 29 -10.21 -1.43 9.03
C GLY A 29 -10.63 -2.89 9.19
N ILE A 30 -11.19 -3.50 8.14
CA ILE A 30 -11.57 -4.93 8.15
C ILE A 30 -10.33 -5.81 8.30
N ILE A 31 -9.26 -5.54 7.56
CA ILE A 31 -8.01 -6.31 7.59
C ILE A 31 -7.36 -6.26 8.98
N THR A 32 -7.41 -5.11 9.66
CA THR A 32 -6.85 -4.98 11.01
C THR A 32 -7.57 -5.83 12.07
N ASN A 33 -8.81 -6.24 11.81
CA ASN A 33 -9.56 -7.14 12.68
C ASN A 33 -9.23 -8.62 12.46
N LEU A 34 -8.44 -8.97 11.44
CA LEU A 34 -7.95 -10.33 11.27
C LEU A 34 -7.03 -10.69 12.44
N ARG A 35 -7.11 -11.95 12.90
CA ARG A 35 -6.35 -12.44 14.05
C ARG A 35 -5.23 -13.39 13.59
N GLY A 36 -4.15 -13.44 14.37
CA GLY A 36 -3.05 -14.37 14.16
C GLY A 36 -2.16 -14.01 12.96
N ASP A 37 -1.52 -15.03 12.38
CA ASP A 37 -0.45 -14.86 11.39
C ASP A 37 -0.92 -14.23 10.06
N ASN A 38 -2.19 -14.42 9.70
CA ASN A 38 -2.77 -13.85 8.49
C ASN A 38 -2.77 -12.31 8.52
N ALA A 39 -3.06 -11.72 9.68
CA ALA A 39 -3.03 -10.26 9.84
C ALA A 39 -1.62 -9.72 9.64
N ARG A 40 -0.62 -10.39 10.23
CA ARG A 40 0.78 -10.00 10.11
C ARG A 40 1.28 -10.08 8.66
N ALA A 41 0.94 -11.16 7.95
CA ALA A 41 1.31 -11.34 6.55
C ALA A 41 0.70 -10.25 5.66
N LEU A 42 -0.59 -9.94 5.85
CA LEU A 42 -1.29 -8.90 5.07
C LEU A 42 -0.74 -7.51 5.34
N VAL A 43 -0.55 -7.14 6.61
CA VAL A 43 0.06 -5.84 6.97
C VAL A 43 1.46 -5.71 6.37
N SER A 44 2.26 -6.77 6.42
CA SER A 44 3.60 -6.79 5.80
C SER A 44 3.52 -6.58 4.29
N TYR A 45 2.56 -7.22 3.61
CA TYR A 45 2.36 -7.03 2.17
C TYR A 45 1.88 -5.62 1.83
N ILE A 46 0.92 -5.07 2.58
CA ILE A 46 0.40 -3.71 2.38
C ILE A 46 1.50 -2.66 2.59
N SER A 47 2.42 -2.89 3.54
CA SER A 47 3.55 -1.99 3.79
C SER A 47 4.48 -1.82 2.58
N LEU A 48 4.47 -2.77 1.64
CA LEU A 48 5.25 -2.69 0.39
C LEU A 48 4.81 -1.57 -0.55
N PHE A 49 3.57 -1.08 -0.39
CA PHE A 49 3.03 0.04 -1.17
C PHE A 49 3.41 1.41 -0.59
N ARG A 50 4.11 1.45 0.54
CA ARG A 50 4.70 2.68 1.06
C ARG A 50 5.97 2.98 0.27
N PRO A 51 6.14 4.20 -0.28
CA PRO A 51 7.39 4.57 -0.93
C PRO A 51 8.56 4.37 0.05
N GLY A 52 9.55 3.57 -0.34
CA GLY A 52 10.78 3.41 0.43
C GLY A 52 11.57 4.73 0.48
N LYS A 53 12.48 4.90 1.45
CA LYS A 53 13.35 6.08 1.57
C LYS A 53 14.04 6.47 0.25
N ALA A 54 14.37 5.49 -0.60
CA ALA A 54 14.98 5.72 -1.91
C ALA A 54 14.05 6.44 -2.91
N HIS A 55 12.73 6.25 -2.83
CA HIS A 55 11.76 6.85 -3.76
C HIS A 55 11.48 8.33 -3.46
N TYR A 56 11.77 8.77 -2.23
CA TYR A 56 11.77 10.20 -1.87
C TYR A 56 12.99 10.93 -2.42
N LEU A 57 14.17 10.30 -2.40
CA LEU A 57 15.43 10.91 -2.87
C LEU A 57 15.49 11.11 -4.39
N THR A 58 14.64 10.41 -5.17
CA THR A 58 14.55 10.55 -6.63
C THR A 58 13.49 11.56 -7.11
N GLN A 59 12.73 12.20 -6.21
CA GLN A 59 11.73 13.21 -6.57
C GLN A 59 12.21 14.66 -6.36
N GLU A 60 13.48 14.86 -5.96
CA GLU A 60 14.09 16.17 -5.73
C GLU A 60 14.85 16.71 -6.96
N HIS A 61 14.57 16.21 -8.17
CA HIS A 61 15.19 16.68 -9.42
C HIS A 61 14.18 16.82 -10.55
#